data_AF-A0A2E5EQQ1-F1
#
_entry.id   AF-A0A2E5EQQ1-F1
#
_cell.length_a   1.000
_cell.length_b   1.000
_cell.length_c   1.000
_cell.angle_alpha   90.00
_cell.angle_beta   90.00
_cell.angle_gamma   90.00
#
_symmetry.space_group_name_H-M   'P 1'
#
loop_
_entity.id
_entity.type
_entity.pdbx_description
1 polymer ?
#
loop_
_entity_poly.entity_id
_entity_poly.type
_entity_poly.pdbx_seq_one_letter_code
_entity_poly.pdbx_strand_id
1 'polypeptide(L)'
;MLGLVAELQAAGELRRKAMFGAQLAGLTEEQREVPGLEKAGVLLKKVIAGTSAAGGGFFDGDIVVKLGGADVPDVATFLKVLSEK
;
A
#
# COMPACT_ATOMS: atom_id res chain seq x y z
N MET A 1 43.34 -10.31 16.94
CA MET A 1 42.40 -9.75 17.94
C MET A 1 41.37 -8.93 17.19
N LEU A 2 40.10 -9.11 17.55
CA LEU A 2 38.90 -8.85 16.77
C LEU A 2 38.68 -7.40 16.33
N GLY A 3 37.93 -7.23 15.24
CA GLY A 3 37.37 -5.95 14.80
C GLY A 3 36.48 -6.10 13.56
N LEU A 4 35.47 -6.94 13.68
CA LEU A 4 34.41 -7.28 12.73
C LEU A 4 33.72 -6.04 12.10
N VAL A 5 34.24 -5.50 10.99
CA VAL A 5 33.60 -4.39 10.26
C VAL A 5 32.97 -4.79 8.92
N ALA A 6 32.77 -6.09 8.69
CA ALA A 6 32.22 -6.57 7.42
C ALA A 6 31.12 -7.64 7.60
N GLU A 7 30.16 -7.41 8.50
CA GLU A 7 28.96 -8.27 8.63
C GLU A 7 27.67 -7.46 8.88
N LEU A 8 27.48 -6.35 8.16
CA LEU A 8 26.16 -5.72 8.00
C LEU A 8 25.61 -5.87 6.58
N GLN A 9 26.29 -6.64 5.72
CA GLN A 9 25.96 -6.79 4.31
C GLN A 9 25.79 -8.26 3.90
N ALA A 10 25.03 -9.03 4.66
CA ALA A 10 24.54 -10.31 4.17
C ALA A 10 23.29 -10.76 4.96
N ALA A 11 22.28 -11.23 4.24
CA ALA A 11 21.24 -12.13 4.74
C ALA A 11 20.18 -11.57 5.70
N GLY A 12 19.74 -10.35 5.43
CA GLY A 12 18.41 -9.90 5.83
C GLY A 12 17.58 -9.60 4.59
N GLU A 13 17.33 -10.59 3.72
CA GLU A 13 16.09 -10.56 2.94
C GLU A 13 14.93 -10.61 3.94
N LEU A 14 14.68 -9.52 4.67
CA LEU A 14 13.32 -9.17 5.00
C LEU A 14 12.68 -9.10 3.62
N ARG A 15 11.97 -10.16 3.23
CA ARG A 15 10.80 -10.03 2.39
C ARG A 15 9.95 -8.99 3.10
N ARG A 16 10.21 -7.72 2.82
CA ARG A 16 9.42 -6.60 3.31
C ARG A 16 8.08 -6.92 2.70
N LYS A 17 7.18 -7.47 3.51
CA LYS A 17 5.79 -7.66 3.12
C LYS A 17 5.38 -6.35 2.47
N ALA A 18 4.82 -6.40 1.26
CA ALA A 18 4.53 -5.17 0.53
C ALA A 18 3.67 -4.28 1.43
N MET A 19 4.26 -3.18 1.90
CA MET A 19 3.65 -2.24 2.83
C MET A 19 3.49 -0.94 2.08
N PHE A 20 2.25 -0.54 1.83
CA PHE A 20 1.95 0.75 1.25
C PHE A 20 2.26 1.91 2.21
N GLY A 21 2.17 1.65 3.53
CA GLY A 21 2.29 2.69 4.55
C GLY A 21 0.96 3.35 4.92
N ALA A 22 -0.17 2.68 4.65
CA ALA A 22 -1.49 3.12 5.08
C ALA A 22 -2.33 1.94 5.59
N GLN A 23 -3.30 2.24 6.45
CA GLN A 23 -4.39 1.34 6.80
C GLN A 23 -5.41 1.32 5.66
N LEU A 24 -5.64 0.14 5.09
CA LEU A 24 -6.51 -0.06 3.94
C LEU A 24 -7.88 -0.59 4.40
N ALA A 25 -8.94 -0.19 3.71
CA ALA A 25 -10.24 -0.82 3.83
C ALA A 25 -10.96 -0.91 2.48
N GLY A 26 -11.84 -1.90 2.36
CA GLY A 26 -12.80 -1.94 1.27
C GLY A 26 -13.86 -0.85 1.42
N LEU A 27 -14.46 -0.47 0.31
CA LEU A 27 -15.61 0.44 0.30
C LEU A 27 -16.88 -0.24 0.82
N THR A 28 -17.70 0.53 1.54
CA THR A 28 -19.08 0.14 1.89
C THR A 28 -19.98 0.17 0.66
N GLU A 29 -21.19 -0.41 0.75
CA GLU A 29 -22.16 -0.35 -0.35
C GLU A 29 -22.53 1.10 -0.71
N GLU A 30 -22.79 1.94 0.29
CA GLU A 30 -23.07 3.37 0.11
C GLU A 30 -21.93 4.10 -0.63
N GLN A 31 -20.67 3.79 -0.30
CA GLN A 31 -19.51 4.39 -0.99
C GLN A 31 -19.39 3.93 -2.45
N ARG A 32 -19.90 2.75 -2.80
CA ARG A 32 -19.91 2.24 -4.18
C ARG A 32 -21.01 2.83 -5.05
N GLU A 33 -21.99 3.54 -4.46
CA GLU A 33 -23.01 4.26 -5.23
C GLU A 33 -22.45 5.53 -5.88
N VAL A 34 -21.27 5.99 -5.46
CA VAL A 34 -20.58 7.12 -6.08
C VAL A 34 -20.12 6.73 -7.50
N PRO A 35 -20.45 7.54 -8.53
CA PRO A 35 -20.02 7.28 -9.89
C PRO A 35 -18.49 7.13 -10.01
N GLY A 36 -18.04 6.02 -10.58
CA GLY A 36 -16.62 5.66 -10.71
C GLY A 36 -16.07 4.73 -9.62
N LEU A 37 -16.82 4.44 -8.56
CA LEU A 37 -16.44 3.52 -7.48
C LEU A 37 -17.24 2.20 -7.47
N GLU A 38 -18.09 1.99 -8.46
CA GLU A 38 -19.09 0.91 -8.50
C GLU A 38 -18.43 -0.47 -8.47
N LYS A 39 -17.23 -0.57 -9.06
CA LYS A 39 -16.46 -1.81 -9.21
C LYS A 39 -15.02 -1.71 -8.75
N ALA A 40 -14.60 -0.53 -8.26
CA ALA A 40 -13.22 -0.29 -7.89
C ALA A 40 -13.07 0.65 -6.70
N GLY A 41 -12.02 0.42 -5.90
CA GLY A 41 -11.69 1.32 -4.81
C GLY A 41 -11.19 0.62 -3.55
N VAL A 42 -10.08 1.14 -3.04
CA VAL A 42 -9.57 0.87 -1.70
C VAL A 42 -9.44 2.19 -0.96
N LEU A 43 -10.11 2.28 0.19
CA LEU A 43 -10.04 3.43 1.08
C LEU A 43 -8.74 3.41 1.88
N LEU A 44 -8.02 4.52 1.84
CA LEU A 44 -6.93 4.81 2.76
C LEU A 44 -7.52 5.36 4.06
N LYS A 45 -7.81 4.49 5.03
CA LYS A 45 -8.37 4.91 6.31
C LYS A 45 -7.43 5.81 7.09
N LYS A 46 -6.13 5.52 6.99
CA LYS A 46 -5.08 6.27 7.70
C LYS A 46 -3.73 6.08 7.03
N VAL A 47 -3.13 7.17 6.57
CA VAL A 47 -1.77 7.21 6.05
C VAL A 47 -0.80 7.41 7.22
N ILE A 48 0.24 6.57 7.27
CA ILE A 48 1.19 6.56 8.38
C ILE A 48 2.30 7.57 8.06
N ALA A 49 2.53 8.53 8.95
CA ALA A 49 3.58 9.53 8.80
C ALA A 49 4.97 8.87 8.69
N GLY A 50 5.85 9.47 7.88
CA GLY A 50 7.19 8.94 7.63
C GLY A 50 7.25 7.71 6.71
N THR A 51 6.13 7.33 6.07
CA THR A 51 6.11 6.26 5.08
C THR A 51 6.11 6.79 3.64
N SER A 52 6.35 5.90 2.68
CA SER A 52 6.29 6.22 1.25
C SER A 52 4.92 6.74 0.82
N ALA A 53 3.81 6.26 1.39
CA ALA A 53 2.49 6.81 1.11
C ALA A 53 2.39 8.29 1.57
N ALA A 54 2.86 8.62 2.77
CA ALA A 54 2.86 10.01 3.24
C ALA A 54 3.75 10.91 2.35
N GLY A 55 4.95 10.44 1.98
CA GLY A 55 5.84 11.18 1.09
C GLY A 55 5.33 11.29 -0.36
N GLY A 56 4.46 10.37 -0.78
CA GLY A 56 3.82 10.32 -2.10
C GLY A 56 2.60 11.22 -2.23
N GLY A 57 2.22 11.96 -1.19
CA GLY A 57 1.08 12.88 -1.22
C GLY A 57 -0.28 12.20 -1.06
N PHE A 58 -0.33 11.00 -0.48
CA PHE A 58 -1.58 10.36 -0.10
C PHE A 58 -2.08 10.87 1.24
N PHE A 59 -3.41 10.98 1.37
CA PHE A 59 -4.08 11.46 2.57
C PHE A 59 -5.13 10.47 3.10
N ASP A 60 -5.50 10.67 4.35
CA ASP A 60 -6.63 9.96 4.98
C ASP A 60 -7.91 10.28 4.20
N GLY A 61 -8.66 9.24 3.82
CA GLY A 61 -9.89 9.37 3.06
C GLY A 61 -9.73 9.20 1.55
N ASP A 62 -8.50 9.15 1.03
CA ASP A 62 -8.26 8.88 -0.39
C ASP A 62 -8.79 7.49 -0.78
N ILE A 63 -9.32 7.40 -2.01
CA ILE A 63 -9.81 6.15 -2.59
C ILE A 63 -8.94 5.82 -3.80
N VAL A 64 -8.22 4.72 -3.71
CA VAL A 64 -7.37 4.24 -4.81
C VAL A 64 -8.17 3.30 -5.69
N VAL A 65 -8.44 3.71 -6.92
CA VAL A 65 -9.16 2.92 -7.93
C VAL A 65 -8.23 2.21 -8.91
N LYS A 66 -7.01 2.73 -9.10
CA LYS A 66 -5.97 2.17 -9.96
C LYS A 66 -4.60 2.27 -9.31
N LEU A 67 -3.77 1.27 -9.51
CA LEU A 67 -2.39 1.25 -9.04
C LEU A 67 -1.48 0.66 -10.13
N GLY A 68 -0.42 1.39 -10.51
CA GLY A 68 0.54 0.92 -11.52
C GLY A 68 -0.08 0.62 -12.89
N GLY A 69 -1.23 1.23 -13.22
CA GLY A 69 -1.98 0.98 -14.46
C GLY A 69 -3.02 -0.13 -14.38
N ALA A 70 -3.07 -0.89 -13.28
CA ALA A 70 -4.07 -1.93 -13.05
C ALA A 70 -5.23 -1.43 -12.18
N ASP A 71 -6.46 -1.88 -12.46
CA ASP A 71 -7.63 -1.65 -11.61
C ASP A 71 -7.49 -2.40 -10.28
N VAL A 72 -7.89 -1.74 -9.19
CA VAL A 72 -7.87 -2.31 -7.83
C VAL A 72 -9.29 -2.36 -7.25
N PRO A 73 -10.02 -3.47 -7.44
CA PRO A 73 -11.39 -3.64 -6.94
C PRO A 73 -11.49 -3.76 -5.42
N ASP A 74 -10.42 -4.24 -4.79
CA ASP A 74 -10.40 -4.56 -3.38
C ASP A 74 -8.99 -4.53 -2.79
N VAL A 75 -8.92 -4.65 -1.47
CA VAL A 75 -7.67 -4.66 -0.70
C VAL A 75 -6.76 -5.83 -1.11
N ALA A 76 -7.34 -6.99 -1.45
CA ALA A 76 -6.56 -8.16 -1.83
C ALA A 76 -5.79 -7.92 -3.13
N THR A 77 -6.47 -7.35 -4.13
CA THR A 77 -5.88 -6.98 -5.42
C THR A 77 -4.86 -5.87 -5.26
N PHE A 78 -5.15 -4.86 -4.43
CA PHE A 78 -4.20 -3.79 -4.12
C PHE A 78 -2.88 -4.33 -3.56
N LEU A 79 -2.93 -5.23 -2.57
CA LEU A 79 -1.74 -5.86 -1.98
C LEU A 79 -1.00 -6.77 -2.96
N LYS A 80 -1.74 -7.45 -3.84
CA LYS A 80 -1.18 -8.25 -4.92
C LYS A 80 -0.37 -7.38 -5.88
N VAL A 81 -0.97 -6.31 -6.42
CA VAL A 81 -0.31 -5.39 -7.36
C VAL A 81 0.91 -4.72 -6.73
N LEU A 82 0.85 -4.40 -5.44
CA LEU A 82 2.02 -3.88 -4.70
C LEU A 82 3.15 -4.87 -4.52
N SER A 83 2.85 -6.18 -4.50
CA SER A 83 3.86 -7.23 -4.31
C SER A 83 4.46 -7.71 -5.64
N GLU A 84 3.79 -7.44 -6.75
CA GLU A 84 4.24 -7.79 -8.11
C GLU A 84 5.21 -6.77 -8.72
N LYS A 85 5.54 -5.68 -8.00
CA LYS A 85 6.54 -4.68 -8.36
C LYS A 85 7.62 -4.57 -7.29
#